data_AF-A0A7C3Z063-F1
#
_entry.id   AF-A0A7C3Z063-F1
#
_cell.length_a   1.000
_cell.length_b   1.000
_cell.length_c   1.000
_cell.angle_alpha   90.00
_cell.angle_beta   90.00
_cell.angle_gamma   90.00
#
_symmetry.space_group_name_H-M   'P 1'
#
loop_
_entity.id
_entity.type
_entity.pdbx_description
1 polymer ?
#
loop_
_entity_poly.entity_id
_entity_poly.type
_entity_poly.pdbx_seq_one_letter_code
_entity_poly.pdbx_strand_id
1 'polypeptide(L)' 'MFTDFFFVLRENGLRVSPTEWLTLMEALERGLAGAGLYNFYVLARAVLVKNEADFDRWDRSFWQYFGGIETPP' A
#
# COMPACT_ATOMS: atom_id res chain seq x y z
N MET A 1 -9.73 -9.66 4.16
CA MET A 1 -9.68 -8.84 2.93
C MET A 1 -8.68 -7.71 3.17
N PHE A 2 -8.14 -7.06 2.14
CA PHE A 2 -7.08 -6.05 2.22
C PHE A 2 -7.37 -4.81 3.10
N THR A 3 -8.54 -4.74 3.74
CA THR A 3 -8.98 -3.67 4.64
C THR A 3 -8.09 -3.49 5.87
N ASP A 4 -7.46 -4.54 6.38
CA ASP A 4 -6.58 -4.44 7.55
C ASP A 4 -5.36 -3.58 7.24
N PHE A 5 -4.81 -3.69 6.03
CA PHE A 5 -3.73 -2.83 5.56
C PHE A 5 -4.15 -1.35 5.51
N PHE A 6 -5.37 -1.04 5.06
CA PHE A 6 -5.89 0.33 5.07
C PHE A 6 -5.92 0.93 6.48
N PHE A 7 -6.34 0.15 7.48
CA PHE A 7 -6.35 0.62 8.87
C PHE A 7 -4.94 0.77 9.43
N VAL A 8 -4.03 -0.16 9.16
CA VAL A 8 -2.61 -0.05 9.57
C VAL A 8 -1.95 1.22 9.03
N LEU A 9 -2.22 1.60 7.79
CA LEU A 9 -1.71 2.86 7.23
C LEU A 9 -2.24 4.07 8.01
N ARG A 10 -3.54 4.08 8.32
CA ARG A 10 -4.17 5.19 9.05
C ARG A 10 -3.73 5.28 10.51
N GLU A 11 -3.54 4.15 11.17
CA GLU A 11 -3.00 4.07 12.53
C GLU A 11 -1.57 4.60 12.61
N ASN A 12 -0.76 4.34 11.58
CA ASN A 12 0.59 4.88 11.44
C ASN A 12 0.62 6.35 10.96
N GLY A 13 -0.53 7.02 10.89
CA GLY A 13 -0.64 8.44 10.61
C GLY A 13 -0.58 8.80 9.12
N LEU A 14 -0.74 7.84 8.21
CA LEU A 14 -0.97 8.13 6.79
C LEU A 14 -2.42 8.50 6.56
N ARG A 15 -2.64 9.64 5.91
CA ARG A 15 -3.99 10.14 5.60
C ARG A 15 -4.51 9.55 4.30
N VAL A 16 -4.87 8.27 4.35
CA VAL A 16 -5.48 7.58 3.21
C VAL A 16 -6.99 7.77 3.23
N SER A 17 -7.53 8.33 2.15
CA SER A 17 -8.97 8.49 1.95
C SER A 17 -9.59 7.20 1.38
N PRO A 18 -10.90 6.97 1.60
CA PRO A 18 -11.61 5.86 0.96
C PRO A 18 -11.53 5.87 -0.57
N THR A 19 -11.53 7.06 -1.19
CA THR A 19 -11.42 7.20 -2.64
C THR A 19 -10.08 6.69 -3.15
N GLU A 20 -8.96 7.11 -2.54
CA GLU A 20 -7.62 6.62 -2.91
C GLU A 20 -7.49 5.11 -2.71
N TRP A 21 -8.08 4.61 -1.63
CA TRP A 21 -8.13 3.17 -1.39
C TRP A 21 -8.88 2.41 -2.50
N LEU A 22 -10.06 2.90 -2.90
CA LEU A 22 -10.82 2.32 -4.01
C LEU A 22 -10.07 2.43 -5.34
N THR A 23 -9.36 3.53 -5.58
CA THR A 23 -8.49 3.68 -6.76
C THR A 23 -7.38 2.64 -6.79
N LEU A 24 -6.76 2.33 -5.63
CA LEU A 24 -5.79 1.25 -5.56
C LEU A 24 -6.44 -0.10 -5.86
N MET A 25 -7.60 -0.40 -5.27
CA MET A 25 -8.32 -1.65 -5.55
C MET A 25 -8.63 -1.82 -7.05
N GLU A 26 -9.09 -0.76 -7.71
CA GLU A 26 -9.34 -0.75 -9.15
C GLU A 26 -8.04 -1.00 -9.97
N ALA A 27 -6.93 -0.39 -9.55
CA ALA A 27 -5.63 -0.61 -10.19
C ALA A 27 -5.15 -2.08 -10.06
N LEU A 28 -5.42 -2.72 -8.92
CA LEU A 28 -5.14 -4.14 -8.71
C LEU A 28 -6.05 -5.05 -9.53
N GLU A 29 -7.34 -4.73 -9.60
CA GLU A 29 -8.30 -5.46 -10.43
C GLU A 29 -7.89 -5.44 -11.91
N ARG A 30 -7.33 -4.32 -12.37
CA ARG A 30 -6.76 -4.16 -13.73
C ARG A 30 -5.39 -4.82 -13.91
N GLY A 31 -4.84 -5.46 -12.87
CA GLY A 31 -3.55 -6.16 -12.94
C GLY A 31 -2.33 -5.25 -13.03
N LEU A 32 -2.43 -3.97 -12.66
CA LEU A 32 -1.35 -2.99 -12.83
C LEU A 32 -0.12 -3.26 -11.94
N ALA A 33 -0.27 -4.03 -10.86
CA ALA A 33 0.84 -4.48 -10.03
C ALA A 33 1.46 -5.81 -10.52
N GLY A 34 0.83 -6.52 -11.45
CA GLY A 34 1.20 -7.89 -11.78
C GLY A 34 1.15 -8.82 -10.55
N ALA A 35 2.06 -9.81 -10.51
CA ALA A 35 2.13 -10.81 -9.43
C ALA A 35 3.22 -10.52 -8.37
N GLY A 36 3.76 -9.30 -8.33
CA GLY A 36 4.94 -8.97 -7.52
C GLY A 36 4.65 -8.00 -6.37
N LEU A 37 5.17 -8.32 -5.17
CA LEU A 37 5.04 -7.45 -3.99
C LEU A 37 5.75 -6.10 -4.18
N TYR A 38 6.89 -6.07 -4.88
CA TYR A 38 7.61 -4.83 -5.21
C TYR A 38 6.77 -3.89 -6.10
N ASN A 39 6.16 -4.43 -7.15
CA ASN A 39 5.31 -3.64 -8.04
C ASN A 39 4.06 -3.13 -7.29
N PHE A 40 3.49 -3.96 -6.41
CA PHE A 40 2.43 -3.53 -5.52
C PHE A 40 2.87 -2.38 -4.60
N TYR A 41 4.05 -2.48 -3.98
CA TYR A 41 4.62 -1.42 -3.14
C TYR A 41 4.71 -0.10 -3.91
N VAL A 42 5.28 -0.12 -5.12
CA VAL A 42 5.45 1.09 -5.94
C VAL A 42 4.09 1.66 -6.36
N LEU A 43 3.17 0.82 -6.82
CA LEU A 43 1.82 1.23 -7.24
C LEU A 43 1.04 1.83 -6.07
N ALA A 44 1.02 1.15 -4.94
CA ALA A 44 0.29 1.60 -3.75
C ALA A 44 0.88 2.90 -3.20
N ARG A 45 2.21 3.07 -3.19
CA ARG A 45 2.84 4.35 -2.83
C ARG A 45 2.38 5.49 -3.74
N ALA A 46 2.36 5.25 -5.06
CA ALA A 46 1.97 6.25 -6.04
C ALA A 46 0.49 6.68 -5.91
N VAL A 47 -0.38 5.78 -5.45
CA VAL A 47 -1.82 6.08 -5.29
C VAL A 47 -2.15 6.65 -3.90
N LEU A 48 -1.51 6.14 -2.84
CA LEU A 48 -1.92 6.42 -1.45
C LEU A 48 -1.12 7.53 -0.77
N VAL A 49 0.05 7.90 -1.30
CA VAL A 49 0.97 8.85 -0.65
C VAL A 49 1.06 10.14 -1.47
N LYS A 50 0.49 11.22 -0.92
CA LYS A 50 0.37 12.52 -1.62
C LYS A 50 1.54 13.47 -1.40
N ASN A 51 2.35 13.23 -0.37
CA ASN A 51 3.48 14.08 -0.02
C ASN A 51 4.71 13.21 0.22
N GLU A 52 5.84 13.64 -0.32
CA GLU A 52 7.14 13.01 -0.09
C GLU A 52 7.51 12.93 1.39
N ALA A 53 7.07 13.90 2.20
CA ALA A 53 7.29 13.90 3.65
C ALA A 53 6.68 12.67 4.37
N ASP A 54 5.73 11.97 3.73
CA ASP A 54 5.10 10.76 4.27
C ASP A 54 5.79 9.47 3.82
N PHE A 55 6.86 9.53 3.01
CA PHE A 55 7.55 8.33 2.48
C PHE A 55 8.10 7.44 3.60
N ASP A 56 8.74 8.02 4.62
CA ASP A 56 9.25 7.27 5.77
C ASP A 56 8.16 6.56 6.57
N ARG A 57 6.94 7.11 6.59
CA ARG A 57 5.79 6.50 7.27
C ARG A 57 5.22 5.37 6.42
N TRP A 58 5.12 5.60 5.12
CA TRP A 58 4.74 4.59 4.15
C TRP A 58 5.65 3.37 4.23
N ASP A 59 6.97 3.56 4.14
CA ASP A 59 7.94 2.46 4.13
C ASP A 59 7.85 1.61 5.39
N ARG A 60 7.79 2.25 6.56
CA ARG A 60 7.63 1.55 7.84
C ARG A 60 6.30 0.81 7.93
N SER A 61 5.19 1.43 7.54
CA SER A 61 3.86 0.81 7.63
C SER A 61 3.73 -0.37 6.66
N PHE A 62 4.29 -0.23 5.45
CA PHE A 62 4.31 -1.29 4.47
C PHE A 62 5.16 -2.46 4.95
N TRP A 63 6.36 -2.20 5.46
CA TRP A 63 7.22 -3.25 6.02
C TRP A 63 6.63 -3.90 7.26
N GLN A 64 5.96 -3.16 8.13
CA GLN A 64 5.26 -3.71 9.30
C GLN A 64 4.20 -4.74 8.89
N TYR A 65 3.47 -4.50 7.80
CA TYR A 65 2.41 -5.38 7.34
C TYR A 65 2.92 -6.53 6.46
N PHE A 66 3.82 -6.25 5.51
CA PHE A 66 4.26 -7.20 4.49
C PHE A 66 5.66 -7.79 4.73
N GLY A 67 6.47 -7.22 5.61
CA GLY A 67 7.87 -7.62 5.82
C GLY A 67 8.06 -9.01 6.44
N GLY A 68 7.01 -9.57 7.04
CA GLY A 68 6.99 -10.96 7.54
C GLY A 68 6.45 -11.99 6.55
N ILE A 69 6.05 -11.58 5.34
CA ILE A 69 5.46 -12.47 4.35
C ILE A 69 6.59 -13.05 3.50
N GLU A 70 6.84 -14.36 3.67
CA GLU A 70 7.71 -15.11 2.78
C GLU A 70 7.11 -15.11 1.38
N THR A 71 7.77 -14.46 0.43
CA THR A 71 7.43 -14.60 -0.99
C THR A 71 7.98 -15.94 -1.50
N PRO A 72 7.17 -16.77 -2.18
CA PRO A 72 7.68 -17.94 -2.87
C PRO A 72 8.84 -17.56 -3.80
N PRO A 73 9.88 -18.40 -3.94
CA PRO A 73 11.02 -18.13 -4.80
C PRO A 73 10.65 -17.97 -6.28
#